data_AF-A0A9K3DC94-F1
#
_entry.id   AF-A0A9K3DC94-F1
#
_cell.length_a   1.000
_cell.length_b   1.000
_cell.length_c   1.000
_cell.angle_alpha   90.00
_cell.angle_beta   90.00
_cell.angle_gamma   90.00
#
_symmetry.space_group_name_H-M   'P 1'
#
loop_
_entity.id
_entity.type
_entity.pdbx_description
1 polymer ?
#
loop_
_entity_poly.entity_id
_entity_poly.type
_entity_poly.pdbx_seq_one_letter_code
_entity_poly.pdbx_strand_id
1 'polypeptide(L)'
;PHDQEALDAKYIELQASLAEKPILGGVDLGRTEAEAETVMRMFLLATKLDIQNTRTRMASYTSFRRNFCANTTGINDIKPSQKWFTMYLLPEPDLQGRPVMFMKMDKLPKDMKV
;
A
#
# COMPACT_ATOMS: atom_id res chain seq x y z
N PRO A 1 -6.43 -14.28 15.71
CA PRO A 1 -5.14 -13.95 16.35
C PRO A 1 -3.98 -14.50 15.51
N HIS A 2 -3.20 -13.63 14.88
CA HIS A 2 -1.97 -14.04 14.22
C HIS A 2 -0.93 -14.41 15.28
N ASP A 3 -0.18 -15.49 15.03
CA ASP A 3 0.94 -15.88 15.89
C ASP A 3 2.03 -14.79 15.80
N GLN A 4 2.17 -14.02 16.88
CA GLN A 4 3.07 -12.88 16.94
C GLN A 4 4.54 -13.32 16.85
N GLU A 5 4.87 -14.47 17.44
CA GLU A 5 6.23 -15.03 17.42
C GLU A 5 6.62 -15.44 15.99
N ALA A 6 5.70 -16.09 15.27
CA ALA A 6 5.91 -16.44 13.87
C ALA A 6 6.06 -15.20 12.96
N LEU A 7 5.29 -14.14 13.22
CA LEU A 7 5.40 -12.88 12.49
C LEU A 7 6.74 -12.18 12.76
N ASP A 8 7.19 -12.14 14.01
CA ASP A 8 8.47 -11.55 14.42
C ASP A 8 9.65 -12.30 13.79
N ALA A 9 9.64 -13.63 13.82
CA ALA A 9 10.67 -14.45 13.19
C ALA A 9 10.75 -14.19 11.68
N LYS A 10 9.59 -14.11 11.00
CA LYS A 10 9.52 -13.87 9.56
C LYS A 10 9.90 -12.44 9.19
N TYR A 11 9.64 -11.47 10.06
CA TYR A 11 10.12 -10.10 9.90
C TYR A 11 11.65 -10.02 9.94
N ILE A 12 12.28 -10.68 10.92
CA ILE A 12 13.75 -10.74 11.02
C ILE A 12 14.36 -11.42 9.78
N GLU A 13 13.79 -12.55 9.34
CA GLU A 13 14.20 -13.25 8.11
C GLU A 13 14.09 -12.34 6.89
N LEU A 14 12.96 -11.63 6.74
CA LEU A 14 12.75 -10.69 5.65
C LEU A 14 13.79 -9.57 5.67
N GLN A 15 14.03 -8.93 6.82
CA GLN A 15 15.03 -7.88 6.98
C GLN A 15 16.43 -8.36 6.63
N ALA A 16 16.84 -9.54 7.12
CA ALA A 16 18.14 -10.12 6.82
C ALA A 16 18.29 -10.44 5.32
N SER A 17 17.19 -10.79 4.64
CA SER A 17 17.18 -11.07 3.20
C SER A 17 17.27 -9.84 2.31
N LEU A 18 17.07 -8.64 2.89
CA LEU A 18 17.20 -7.34 2.24
C LEU A 18 18.62 -6.79 2.48
N ALA A 19 19.62 -7.48 1.92
CA ALA A 19 21.00 -7.00 1.93
C ALA A 19 21.13 -5.74 1.06
N GLU A 20 21.69 -4.67 1.64
CA GLU A 20 21.89 -3.33 1.08
C GLU A 20 20.65 -2.41 1.06
N LYS A 21 20.48 -1.73 2.20
CA LYS A 21 19.56 -0.61 2.53
C LYS A 21 18.07 -0.98 2.68
N PRO A 22 17.38 -0.46 3.72
CA PRO A 22 15.92 -0.58 3.88
C PRO A 22 15.13 0.27 2.87
N ILE A 23 15.76 0.60 1.73
CA ILE A 23 15.18 1.34 0.63
C ILE A 23 14.90 0.31 -0.48
N LEU A 24 13.77 -0.37 -0.39
CA LEU A 24 13.30 -1.27 -1.44
C LEU A 24 13.06 -0.47 -2.73
N GLY A 25 14.08 -0.40 -3.58
CA GLY A 25 14.00 0.29 -4.87
C GLY A 25 13.74 1.80 -4.76
N GLY A 26 14.44 2.55 -3.91
CA GLY A 26 14.32 4.01 -3.88
C GLY A 26 12.98 4.56 -3.37
N VAL A 27 12.07 3.71 -2.87
CA VAL A 27 10.78 4.12 -2.30
C VAL A 27 10.84 3.98 -0.80
N ASP A 28 10.64 5.10 -0.11
CA ASP A 28 10.52 5.13 1.34
C ASP A 28 9.23 4.39 1.74
N LEU A 29 9.38 3.23 2.38
CA LEU A 29 8.24 2.41 2.83
C LEU A 29 7.49 3.06 4.01
N GLY A 30 8.13 4.02 4.66
CA GLY A 30 7.59 4.89 5.69
C GLY A 30 8.59 6.00 5.95
N ARG A 31 8.16 7.14 6.49
CA ARG A 31 9.04 8.27 6.85
C ARG A 31 9.93 7.97 8.04
N THR A 32 9.58 6.94 8.82
CA THR A 32 10.31 6.47 10.00
C THR A 32 10.51 4.96 9.93
N GLU A 33 11.48 4.45 10.69
CA GLU A 33 11.73 3.01 10.80
C GLU A 33 10.50 2.25 11.32
N ALA A 34 9.76 2.82 12.27
CA ALA A 34 8.54 2.22 12.81
C ALA A 34 7.41 2.11 11.77
N GLU A 35 7.27 3.12 10.90
CA GLU A 35 6.32 3.07 9.78
C GLU A 35 6.74 2.00 8.76
N ALA A 36 8.04 1.93 8.42
CA ALA A 36 8.57 0.93 7.51
C ALA A 36 8.38 -0.51 8.05
N GLU A 37 8.65 -0.72 9.34
CA GLU A 37 8.39 -1.99 10.03
C GLU A 37 6.92 -2.39 9.95
N THR A 38 6.02 -1.45 10.25
CA THR A 38 4.58 -1.68 10.19
C THR A 38 4.16 -2.15 8.79
N VAL A 39 4.64 -1.46 7.75
CA VAL A 39 4.34 -1.82 6.35
C VAL A 39 4.90 -3.18 5.98
N MET A 40 6.15 -3.48 6.36
CA MET A 40 6.77 -4.81 6.11
C MET A 40 5.96 -5.93 6.76
N ARG A 41 5.52 -5.74 8.01
CA ARG A 41 4.67 -6.69 8.73
C ARG A 41 3.29 -6.84 8.09
N MET A 42 2.69 -5.76 7.58
CA MET A 42 1.44 -5.85 6.82
C MET A 42 1.59 -6.70 5.55
N PHE A 43 2.70 -6.57 4.82
CA PHE A 43 2.95 -7.43 3.66
C PHE A 43 3.10 -8.90 4.06
N LEU A 44 3.84 -9.19 5.12
CA LEU A 44 3.97 -10.56 5.66
C LEU A 44 2.60 -11.15 6.02
N LEU A 45 1.75 -10.40 6.71
CA LEU A 45 0.40 -10.85 7.03
C LEU A 45 -0.44 -11.09 5.77
N ALA A 46 -0.38 -10.17 4.79
CA ALA A 46 -1.12 -10.28 3.54
C ALA A 46 -0.69 -11.46 2.66
N THR A 47 0.55 -11.92 2.77
CA THR A 47 1.12 -13.05 2.03
C THR A 47 1.17 -14.34 2.85
N LYS A 48 0.54 -14.37 4.03
CA LYS A 48 0.53 -15.53 4.93
C LYS A 48 1.95 -15.97 5.33
N LEU A 49 2.83 -14.99 5.57
CA LEU A 49 4.22 -15.15 6.00
C LEU A 49 5.14 -15.82 4.97
N ASP A 50 4.73 -15.89 3.69
CA ASP A 50 5.59 -16.36 2.61
C ASP A 50 6.59 -15.26 2.22
N ILE A 51 7.87 -15.47 2.52
CA ILE A 51 8.93 -14.47 2.29
C ILE A 51 9.10 -14.13 0.82
N GLN A 52 9.04 -15.13 -0.07
CA GLN A 52 9.26 -14.90 -1.49
C GLN A 52 8.11 -14.09 -2.10
N ASN A 53 6.87 -14.46 -1.78
CA ASN A 53 5.68 -13.72 -2.20
C ASN A 53 5.66 -12.31 -1.60
N THR A 54 6.09 -12.16 -0.34
CA THR A 54 6.25 -10.85 0.32
C THR A 54 7.20 -9.97 -0.48
N ARG A 55 8.40 -10.47 -0.81
CA ARG A 55 9.38 -9.73 -1.62
C ARG A 55 8.82 -9.33 -2.98
N THR A 56 8.17 -10.25 -3.68
CA THR A 56 7.54 -9.98 -4.98
C THR A 56 6.50 -8.85 -4.85
N ARG A 57 5.61 -8.91 -3.86
CA ARG A 57 4.59 -7.88 -3.65
C ARG A 57 5.18 -6.53 -3.25
N MET A 58 6.20 -6.51 -2.40
CA MET A 58 6.90 -5.28 -2.03
C MET A 58 7.58 -4.65 -3.25
N ALA A 59 8.26 -5.43 -4.08
CA ALA A 59 8.89 -4.94 -5.31
C ALA A 59 7.85 -4.40 -6.32
N SER A 60 6.70 -5.06 -6.48
CA SER A 60 5.60 -4.55 -7.30
C SER A 60 5.03 -3.24 -6.74
N TYR A 61 4.85 -3.14 -5.42
CA TYR A 61 4.36 -1.93 -4.76
C TYR A 61 5.33 -0.75 -4.93
N THR A 62 6.62 -0.96 -4.73
CA THR A 62 7.62 0.12 -4.89
C THR A 62 7.78 0.52 -6.36
N SER A 63 7.71 -0.42 -7.30
CA SER A 63 7.65 -0.11 -8.73
C SER A 63 6.41 0.74 -9.08
N PHE A 64 5.23 0.36 -8.59
CA PHE A 64 4.00 1.14 -8.76
C PHE A 64 4.16 2.55 -8.17
N ARG A 65 4.65 2.69 -6.94
CA ARG A 65 4.87 3.99 -6.30
C ARG A 65 5.85 4.85 -7.08
N ARG A 66 6.96 4.28 -7.57
CA ARG A 66 7.94 5.01 -8.38
C ARG A 66 7.33 5.49 -9.70
N ASN A 67 6.58 4.64 -10.39
CA ASN A 67 6.07 4.95 -11.73
C ASN A 67 4.78 5.79 -11.71
N PHE A 68 3.93 5.62 -10.68
CA PHE A 68 2.62 6.27 -10.57
C PHE A 68 2.67 7.54 -9.72
N CYS A 69 3.43 7.56 -8.62
CA CYS A 69 3.59 8.75 -7.78
C CYS A 69 4.71 9.69 -8.25
N ALA A 70 5.53 9.31 -9.24
CA ALA A 70 6.36 10.29 -9.95
C ALA A 70 5.50 11.22 -10.84
N ASN A 71 4.32 10.78 -11.27
CA ASN A 71 3.41 11.51 -12.15
C ASN A 71 2.21 12.12 -11.44
N THR A 72 1.99 11.78 -10.17
CA THR A 72 0.96 12.37 -9.31
C THR A 72 1.66 13.00 -8.14
N THR A 73 1.53 14.32 -7.98
CA THR A 73 2.17 15.10 -6.91
C THR A 73 1.58 14.71 -5.54
N GLY A 74 1.90 13.52 -5.04
CA GLY A 74 1.32 12.97 -3.83
C GLY A 74 -0.21 12.76 -3.88
N ILE A 75 -0.71 12.01 -2.89
CA ILE A 75 -2.17 11.86 -2.65
C ILE A 75 -2.80 13.22 -2.27
N ASN A 76 -1.98 14.19 -1.85
CA ASN A 76 -2.43 15.48 -1.35
C ASN A 76 -2.63 16.55 -2.43
N ASP A 77 -2.02 16.44 -3.62
CA ASP A 77 -2.22 17.44 -4.69
C ASP A 77 -3.22 16.99 -5.76
N ILE A 78 -4.09 16.02 -5.44
CA ILE A 78 -5.28 15.77 -6.26
C ILE A 78 -6.17 17.01 -6.12
N LYS A 79 -6.02 17.95 -7.05
CA LYS A 79 -6.82 19.18 -7.08
C LYS A 79 -8.31 18.81 -7.09
N PRO A 80 -9.17 19.51 -6.33
CA PRO A 80 -10.62 19.28 -6.38
C PRO A 80 -11.20 19.29 -7.80
N SER A 81 -10.61 20.07 -8.72
CA SER A 81 -10.98 20.15 -10.13
C SER A 81 -10.60 18.92 -10.98
N GLN A 82 -9.81 17.99 -10.45
CA GLN A 82 -9.43 16.72 -11.08
C GLN A 82 -10.14 15.52 -10.43
N LYS A 83 -10.97 15.75 -9.40
CA LYS A 83 -11.76 14.70 -8.77
C LYS A 83 -13.03 14.48 -9.59
N TRP A 84 -12.99 13.53 -10.51
CA TRP A 84 -14.19 13.02 -11.21
C TRP A 84 -14.95 11.99 -10.38
N PHE A 85 -14.49 11.76 -9.14
CA PHE A 85 -15.08 10.81 -8.23
C PHE A 85 -14.88 11.24 -6.79
N THR A 86 -15.84 10.85 -5.96
CA THR A 86 -15.74 10.93 -4.50
C THR A 86 -15.64 9.52 -3.93
N MET A 87 -14.65 9.28 -3.07
CA MET A 87 -14.50 8.02 -2.34
C MET A 87 -15.08 8.16 -0.92
N TYR A 88 -15.83 7.16 -0.49
CA TYR A 88 -16.41 7.05 0.84
C TYR A 88 -15.95 5.75 1.47
N LEU A 89 -15.38 5.82 2.68
CA LEU A 89 -15.12 4.65 3.51
C LEU A 89 -16.27 4.50 4.50
N LEU A 90 -16.92 3.35 4.54
CA LEU A 90 -17.93 3.10 5.56
C LEU A 90 -17.27 2.95 6.94
N PRO A 91 -17.94 3.42 8.00
CA PRO A 91 -17.44 3.26 9.36
C PRO A 91 -17.46 1.80 9.82
N GLU A 92 -18.39 0.99 9.28
CA GLU A 92 -18.54 -0.42 9.63
C GLU A 92 -17.95 -1.32 8.55
N PRO A 93 -17.21 -2.38 8.94
CA PRO A 93 -16.75 -3.39 7.99
C PRO A 93 -17.90 -4.28 7.51
N ASP A 94 -17.67 -5.03 6.43
CA ASP A 94 -18.63 -6.05 6.00
C ASP A 94 -18.69 -7.26 6.94
N LEU A 95 -19.56 -8.22 6.63
CA LEU A 95 -19.73 -9.46 7.41
C LEU A 95 -18.46 -10.32 7.52
N GLN A 96 -17.44 -10.04 6.69
CA GLN A 96 -16.14 -10.72 6.71
C GLN A 96 -15.06 -9.86 7.39
N GLY A 97 -15.44 -8.73 8.00
CA GLY A 97 -14.51 -7.81 8.66
C GLY A 97 -13.71 -6.95 7.70
N ARG A 98 -14.08 -6.88 6.41
CA ARG A 98 -13.34 -6.13 5.40
C ARG A 98 -13.79 -4.67 5.36
N PRO A 99 -12.87 -3.69 5.20
CA PRO A 99 -13.25 -2.31 4.97
C PRO A 99 -14.09 -2.16 3.71
N VAL A 100 -15.19 -1.42 3.78
CA VAL A 100 -16.10 -1.19 2.65
C VAL A 100 -15.93 0.22 2.12
N MET A 101 -15.63 0.32 0.82
CA MET A 101 -15.38 1.60 0.17
C MET A 101 -16.24 1.77 -1.07
N PHE A 102 -16.92 2.92 -1.17
CA PHE A 102 -17.72 3.31 -2.33
C PHE A 102 -17.03 4.40 -3.12
N MET A 103 -17.00 4.25 -4.43
CA MET A 103 -16.60 5.30 -5.35
C MET A 103 -17.85 5.81 -6.07
N LYS A 104 -18.21 7.06 -5.82
CA LYS A 104 -19.24 7.75 -6.61
C LYS A 104 -18.52 8.51 -7.72
N MET A 105 -18.66 8.06 -8.94
CA MET A 105 -18.25 8.84 -10.12
C MET A 105 -19.24 10.01 -10.27
N ASP A 106 -18.74 11.23 -10.26
CA ASP A 106 -19.53 12.38 -10.68
C ASP A 106 -19.59 12.38 -12.21
N LYS A 107 -20.59 13.06 -12.82
CA LYS A 107 -20.73 13.08 -14.28
C LYS A 107 -19.42 13.59 -14.90
N LEU A 108 -18.76 12.76 -15.70
CA LEU A 108 -17.66 13.17 -16.57
C LEU A 108 -18.09 14.45 -17.30
N PRO A 109 -17.21 15.48 -17.40
CA PRO A 109 -17.50 16.64 -18.24
C PRO A 109 -17.91 16.12 -19.62
N LYS A 110 -19.04 16.61 -20.16
CA LYS A 110 -19.61 16.13 -21.43
C LYS A 110 -18.63 16.24 -22.61
N ASP A 111 -17.53 16.97 -22.41
CA ASP A 111 -16.57 17.38 -23.43
C ASP A 111 -15.25 16.58 -23.35
N MET A 112 -15.15 15.63 -22.41
CA MET A 112 -13.96 14.78 -22.25
C MET A 112 -13.96 13.69 -23.34
N LYS A 113 -13.23 13.93 -24.44
CA LYS A 113 -12.95 12.89 -25.45
C LYS A 113 -11.89 11.94 -24.89
N VAL A 114 -12.21 10.64 -24.86
CA VAL A 114 -11.30 9.54 -24.56
C VAL A 114 -10.37 9.30 -25.75
#